data_AF-A0A7X8TMP3-F1
#
_entry.id   AF-A0A7X8TMP3-F1
#
_cell.length_a   1.000
_cell.length_b   1.000
_cell.length_c   1.000
_cell.angle_alpha   90.00
_cell.angle_beta   90.00
_cell.angle_gamma   90.00
#
_symmetry.space_group_name_H-M   'P 1'
#
loop_
_entity.id
_entity.type
_entity.pdbx_description
1 polymer ?
#
loop_
_entity_poly.entity_id
_entity_poly.type
_entity_poly.pdbx_seq_one_letter_code
_entity_poly.pdbx_strand_id
1 'polypeptide(L)'
;MTNNSIPTTYIPLEKFHIVPLTGLSPAELKISAKRTSRDREKITHTTKLNAIAKRLGITGGFAAYEKEYNGSLLPFMAKHNLRKRKNLLKHTKDGDYNLYFPFSHQQVSERLFFFEGPTPKKLFTGHDFDFSGPISWHSQDLYDALNEDSDWSDIILGNYHIKRAIDDNFDISHLSDRQQYLLKLDVTTEITVRLLDQTGLPNFLDFLNNKETEPKKREKRYQQVSVKILDLILLKNRNGSSSIYHLLGNSLTDIPSPSEYIKLYAPNTVPTENVERDLNSDKYLQLLLTKRIGEGNAGWVNVLPYNENLIFLSDDRGNYDFVIKNQRGKVFNHQLFGNNLKRADIPSFIEDYRFERWYYFEYEGNRELDGHNSEKHYYLNGGTVSNYPGIQTILREYYQYKGVYHPEHRSSNVRLDGFKQVSIDEKEMMVSELITIGDLINFLKENAEYSKNRQGDSLAPINSESDITLPASCTFFDVLAYINWLEKQTGVPLRILSYSEYKSLRGENWSEPKRGQDSDMTFISTSGEKYDSHPPYMAQNDFDNLHLRFPKPLHNIEENGLRFIDSNFFCEWLLEGVQIRSASLTSFYMGDYVLRASGPQDSTGKYKGMKTGFRLCYELKKH
;
A
#
# COMPACT_ATOMS: atom_id res chain seq x y z
N MET A 1 19.68 22.52 -7.16
CA MET A 1 19.84 21.22 -7.85
C MET A 1 20.24 20.19 -6.81
N THR A 2 19.32 19.35 -6.36
CA THR A 2 19.60 18.26 -5.40
C THR A 2 20.47 17.21 -6.10
N ASN A 3 21.56 16.84 -5.48
CA ASN A 3 22.43 15.77 -5.97
C ASN A 3 21.65 14.44 -5.81
N ASN A 4 20.84 14.08 -6.82
CA ASN A 4 19.92 12.93 -6.82
C ASN A 4 20.61 11.55 -6.70
N SER A 5 21.91 11.52 -6.40
CA SER A 5 22.70 10.30 -6.25
C SER A 5 22.74 9.77 -4.80
N ILE A 6 22.45 10.60 -3.79
CA ILE A 6 22.54 10.20 -2.38
C ILE A 6 21.16 9.76 -1.88
N PRO A 7 20.99 8.51 -1.42
CA PRO A 7 19.72 8.02 -0.94
C PRO A 7 19.33 8.72 0.38
N THR A 8 18.05 9.06 0.48
CA THR A 8 17.43 9.55 1.72
C THR A 8 16.71 8.39 2.39
N THR A 9 17.05 8.11 3.65
CA THR A 9 16.28 7.18 4.48
C THR A 9 15.55 7.94 5.58
N TYR A 10 14.53 7.33 6.18
CA TYR A 10 13.68 7.99 7.16
C TYR A 10 13.70 7.25 8.49
N ILE A 11 13.91 7.98 9.59
CA ILE A 11 13.84 7.42 10.94
C ILE A 11 12.52 7.85 11.58
N PRO A 12 11.65 6.91 11.97
CA PRO A 12 10.50 7.20 12.80
C PRO A 12 10.96 7.47 14.25
N LEU A 13 10.51 8.59 14.79
CA LEU A 13 10.67 8.96 16.18
C LEU A 13 9.31 8.91 16.90
N GLU A 14 9.36 9.00 18.22
CA GLU A 14 8.18 9.20 19.06
C GLU A 14 7.34 10.40 18.61
N LYS A 15 6.07 10.40 19.00
CA LYS A 15 5.11 11.48 18.69
C LYS A 15 4.99 11.74 17.19
N PHE A 16 5.18 10.68 16.39
CA PHE A 16 4.98 10.66 14.93
C PHE A 16 5.85 11.66 14.17
N HIS A 17 7.08 11.84 14.62
CA HIS A 17 8.09 12.62 13.91
C HIS A 17 8.88 11.72 12.98
N ILE A 18 9.26 12.23 11.82
CA ILE A 18 10.01 11.48 10.80
C ILE A 18 11.22 12.31 10.39
N VAL A 19 12.41 11.77 10.61
CA VAL A 19 13.66 12.45 10.29
C VAL A 19 14.21 11.93 8.97
N PRO A 20 14.38 12.77 7.93
CA PRO A 20 15.10 12.38 6.73
C PRO A 20 16.61 12.40 6.99
N LEU A 21 17.32 11.31 6.68
CA LEU A 21 18.77 11.19 6.79
C LEU A 21 19.43 11.04 5.42
N THR A 22 20.40 11.91 5.17
CA THR A 22 21.24 11.92 3.96
C THR A 22 22.72 11.72 4.25
N GLY A 23 23.10 11.55 5.52
CA GLY A 23 24.49 11.33 5.93
C GLY A 23 24.60 11.17 7.45
N LEU A 24 25.82 10.98 7.91
CA LEU A 24 26.14 10.71 9.33
C LEU A 24 26.97 11.83 9.96
N SER A 25 27.45 12.83 9.21
CA SER A 25 28.22 13.90 9.85
C SER A 25 27.34 14.69 10.83
N PRO A 26 27.89 15.21 11.95
CA PRO A 26 27.12 16.02 12.88
C PRO A 26 26.42 17.22 12.23
N ALA A 27 27.03 17.81 11.20
CA ALA A 27 26.43 18.89 10.42
C ALA A 27 25.20 18.41 9.63
N GLU A 28 25.29 17.26 8.96
CA GLU A 28 24.16 16.67 8.24
C GLU A 28 23.02 16.29 9.19
N LEU A 29 23.32 15.68 10.35
CA LEU A 29 22.29 15.33 11.33
C LEU A 29 21.58 16.57 11.91
N LYS A 30 22.30 17.69 12.08
CA LYS A 30 21.70 18.98 12.44
C LYS A 30 20.74 19.49 11.36
N ILE A 31 21.08 19.30 10.08
CA ILE A 31 20.19 19.64 8.96
C ILE A 31 18.96 18.72 8.95
N SER A 32 19.15 17.42 9.14
CA SER A 32 18.08 16.42 9.24
C SER A 32 17.09 16.71 10.36
N ALA A 33 17.57 17.10 11.55
CA ALA A 33 16.71 17.49 12.67
C ALA A 33 15.85 18.75 12.38
N LYS A 34 16.35 19.66 11.53
CA LYS A 34 15.56 20.81 11.07
C LYS A 34 14.51 20.42 10.04
N ARG A 35 14.79 19.41 9.21
CA ARG A 35 13.90 18.91 8.14
C ARG A 35 12.90 17.83 8.59
N THR A 36 12.84 17.54 9.89
CA THR A 36 11.91 16.57 10.45
C THR A 36 10.46 16.92 10.09
N SER A 37 9.76 16.00 9.41
CA SER A 37 8.31 16.08 9.25
C SER A 37 7.64 15.53 10.50
N ARG A 38 6.39 15.95 10.72
CA ARG A 38 5.61 15.57 11.89
C ARG A 38 4.13 15.68 11.57
N ASP A 39 3.34 15.10 12.45
CA ASP A 39 1.91 15.33 12.54
C ASP A 39 1.60 16.69 13.20
N ARG A 40 1.34 16.73 14.51
CA ARG A 40 0.91 17.95 15.22
C ARG A 40 1.89 18.41 16.29
N GLU A 41 2.37 17.47 17.12
CA GLU A 41 3.13 17.82 18.30
C GLU A 41 4.49 18.44 17.95
N LYS A 42 4.89 19.50 18.66
CA LYS A 42 6.21 20.09 18.48
C LYS A 42 7.18 19.55 19.53
N ILE A 43 8.24 18.85 19.08
CA ILE A 43 9.39 18.56 19.93
C ILE A 43 10.56 19.50 19.64
N THR A 44 11.36 19.80 20.66
CA THR A 44 12.50 20.73 20.55
C THR A 44 13.59 20.19 19.63
N HIS A 45 14.42 21.08 19.08
CA HIS A 45 15.55 20.69 18.23
C HIS A 45 16.52 19.75 18.96
N THR A 46 16.83 20.01 20.22
CA THR A 46 17.70 19.16 21.06
C THR A 46 17.11 17.77 21.26
N THR A 47 15.80 17.68 21.50
CA THR A 47 15.09 16.38 21.61
C THR A 47 15.24 15.56 20.33
N LYS A 48 15.08 16.19 19.15
CA LYS A 48 15.26 15.51 17.85
C LYS A 48 16.68 14.99 17.69
N LEU A 49 17.68 15.81 17.99
CA LEU A 49 19.09 15.42 17.90
C LEU A 49 19.43 14.24 18.81
N ASN A 50 18.96 14.26 20.05
CA ASN A 50 19.17 13.15 20.99
C ASN A 50 18.45 11.87 20.53
N ALA A 51 17.24 12.00 19.97
CA ALA A 51 16.51 10.87 19.42
C ALA A 51 17.22 10.26 18.19
N ILE A 52 17.80 11.09 17.31
CA ILE A 52 18.64 10.64 16.20
C ILE A 52 19.87 9.88 16.72
N ALA A 53 20.60 10.44 17.69
CA ALA A 53 21.78 9.79 18.27
C ALA A 53 21.44 8.41 18.87
N LYS A 54 20.34 8.31 19.62
CA LYS A 54 19.83 7.03 20.15
C LYS A 54 19.52 6.03 19.05
N ARG A 55 18.87 6.46 17.96
CA ARG A 55 18.55 5.60 16.81
C ARG A 55 19.79 5.13 16.05
N LEU A 56 20.92 5.84 16.15
CA LEU A 56 22.22 5.41 15.63
C LEU A 56 22.99 4.50 16.61
N GLY A 57 22.39 4.10 17.74
CA GLY A 57 22.99 3.19 18.72
C GLY A 57 23.94 3.88 19.70
N ILE A 58 23.88 5.22 19.83
CA ILE A 58 24.78 5.96 20.72
C ILE A 58 24.10 6.21 22.06
N THR A 59 24.74 5.74 23.13
CA THR A 59 24.35 6.04 24.50
C THR A 59 24.77 7.46 24.87
N GLY A 60 23.80 8.30 25.24
CA GLY A 60 24.02 9.72 25.55
C GLY A 60 23.33 10.65 24.55
N GLY A 61 23.38 11.96 24.82
CA GLY A 61 22.82 12.98 23.92
C GLY A 61 23.68 13.21 22.67
N PHE A 62 23.29 14.18 21.84
CA PHE A 62 23.98 14.48 20.59
C PHE A 62 25.46 14.90 20.75
N ALA A 63 25.84 15.46 21.90
CA ALA A 63 27.25 15.73 22.21
C ALA A 63 28.09 14.44 22.31
N ALA A 64 27.50 13.34 22.77
CA ALA A 64 28.16 12.02 22.76
C ALA A 64 28.32 11.51 21.33
N TYR A 65 27.32 11.73 20.47
CA TYR A 65 27.42 11.44 19.05
C TYR A 65 28.57 12.18 18.37
N GLU A 66 28.75 13.48 18.65
CA GLU A 66 29.86 14.26 18.08
C GLU A 66 31.25 13.70 18.49
N LYS A 67 31.38 13.21 19.72
CA LYS A 67 32.60 12.55 20.19
C LYS A 67 32.82 11.22 19.49
N GLU A 68 31.78 10.38 19.42
CA GLU A 68 31.81 9.07 18.77
C GLU A 68 32.11 9.17 17.27
N TYR A 69 31.52 10.16 16.59
CA TYR A 69 31.75 10.40 15.17
C TYR A 69 33.24 10.59 14.87
N ASN A 70 33.91 11.43 15.66
CA ASN A 70 35.33 11.75 15.47
C ASN A 70 36.26 10.66 16.02
N GLY A 71 35.92 10.07 17.17
CA GLY A 71 36.77 9.12 17.88
C GLY A 71 36.69 7.67 17.41
N SER A 72 35.55 7.27 16.83
CA SER A 72 35.24 5.86 16.54
C SER A 72 34.74 5.66 15.10
N LEU A 73 33.75 6.45 14.67
CA LEU A 73 33.10 6.25 13.37
C LEU A 73 34.03 6.61 12.20
N LEU A 74 34.68 7.78 12.24
CA LEU A 74 35.66 8.17 11.21
C LEU A 74 36.83 7.19 11.11
N PRO A 75 37.47 6.76 12.22
CA PRO A 75 38.47 5.69 12.19
C PRO A 75 37.96 4.37 11.60
N PHE A 76 36.73 3.96 11.92
CA PHE A 76 36.10 2.77 11.33
C PHE A 76 35.97 2.91 9.81
N MET A 77 35.44 4.05 9.35
CA MET A 77 35.30 4.34 7.92
C MET A 77 36.65 4.34 7.21
N ALA A 78 37.68 4.94 7.81
CA ALA A 78 39.03 4.95 7.26
C ALA A 78 39.63 3.53 7.15
N LYS A 79 39.49 2.71 8.23
CA LYS A 79 39.93 1.32 8.28
C LYS A 79 39.32 0.47 7.17
N HIS A 80 38.04 0.71 6.85
CA HIS A 80 37.29 -0.03 5.83
C HIS A 80 37.26 0.67 4.46
N ASN A 81 38.11 1.68 4.23
CA ASN A 81 38.20 2.42 2.97
C ASN A 81 36.87 3.10 2.54
N LEU A 82 35.98 3.46 3.46
CA LEU A 82 34.66 4.04 3.19
C LEU A 82 34.78 5.55 2.91
N ARG A 83 35.10 5.92 1.66
CA ARG A 83 35.43 7.32 1.29
C ARG A 83 34.24 8.09 0.75
N LYS A 84 33.46 7.48 -0.15
CA LYS A 84 32.40 8.17 -0.90
C LYS A 84 31.05 7.50 -0.74
N ARG A 85 30.06 8.25 -0.27
CA ARG A 85 28.69 7.73 -0.21
C ARG A 85 28.11 7.55 -1.63
N LYS A 86 27.58 6.37 -1.94
CA LYS A 86 26.87 6.01 -3.19
C LYS A 86 25.68 5.12 -2.84
N ASN A 87 24.59 5.18 -3.60
CA ASN A 87 23.51 4.21 -3.45
C ASN A 87 24.00 2.83 -3.96
N LEU A 88 24.32 1.93 -3.03
CA LEU A 88 24.77 0.57 -3.33
C LEU A 88 23.62 -0.45 -3.43
N LEU A 89 22.37 0.03 -3.42
CA LEU A 89 21.17 -0.79 -3.60
C LEU A 89 20.49 -0.55 -4.96
N LYS A 90 20.87 0.52 -5.66
CA LYS A 90 20.40 0.78 -7.02
C LYS A 90 21.22 -0.03 -8.02
N HIS A 91 20.52 -0.65 -8.95
CA HIS A 91 21.13 -1.24 -10.15
C HIS A 91 21.65 -0.11 -11.05
N THR A 92 22.78 -0.37 -11.70
CA THR A 92 23.38 0.60 -12.66
C THR A 92 23.13 0.20 -14.10
N LYS A 93 22.62 -1.01 -14.34
CA LYS A 93 22.26 -1.59 -15.64
C LYS A 93 20.93 -2.34 -15.49
N ASP A 94 19.82 -1.63 -15.57
CA ASP A 94 18.49 -2.11 -15.14
C ASP A 94 17.83 -3.16 -16.10
N GLY A 95 18.29 -3.28 -17.34
CA GLY A 95 17.65 -4.11 -18.37
C GLY A 95 16.24 -3.62 -18.73
N ASP A 96 15.74 -3.96 -19.92
CA ASP A 96 14.54 -3.30 -20.47
C ASP A 96 13.23 -3.67 -19.75
N TYR A 97 13.18 -4.83 -19.09
CA TYR A 97 11.97 -5.34 -18.43
C TYR A 97 11.96 -5.23 -16.91
N ASN A 98 13.00 -4.66 -16.28
CA ASN A 98 13.12 -4.51 -14.82
C ASN A 98 12.71 -5.77 -14.01
N LEU A 99 13.13 -6.95 -14.47
CA LEU A 99 12.69 -8.25 -13.91
C LEU A 99 13.18 -8.48 -12.48
N TYR A 100 14.28 -7.85 -12.13
CA TYR A 100 14.90 -7.85 -10.82
C TYR A 100 14.84 -6.41 -10.32
N PHE A 101 14.03 -6.15 -9.31
CA PHE A 101 13.88 -4.80 -8.76
C PHE A 101 14.96 -4.51 -7.71
N PRO A 102 15.52 -3.29 -7.69
CA PRO A 102 16.39 -2.83 -6.62
C PRO A 102 15.72 -3.00 -5.24
N PHE A 103 16.49 -3.50 -4.26
CA PHE A 103 16.01 -3.57 -2.89
C PHE A 103 15.96 -2.17 -2.25
N SER A 104 14.93 -1.92 -1.46
CA SER A 104 14.90 -0.71 -0.65
C SER A 104 15.87 -0.79 0.53
N HIS A 105 16.39 0.36 0.97
CA HIS A 105 17.14 0.48 2.23
C HIS A 105 16.40 -0.10 3.43
N GLN A 106 15.06 -0.04 3.42
CA GLN A 106 14.23 -0.63 4.46
C GLN A 106 14.32 -2.16 4.44
N GLN A 107 14.12 -2.81 3.29
CA GLN A 107 14.24 -4.27 3.18
C GLN A 107 15.62 -4.76 3.60
N VAL A 108 16.68 -4.09 3.15
CA VAL A 108 18.06 -4.47 3.52
C VAL A 108 18.32 -4.27 5.02
N SER A 109 17.87 -3.16 5.60
CA SER A 109 17.95 -2.95 7.05
C SER A 109 17.23 -4.06 7.81
N GLU A 110 15.98 -4.32 7.46
CA GLU A 110 15.16 -5.29 8.16
C GLU A 110 15.71 -6.71 8.05
N ARG A 111 16.23 -7.07 6.87
CA ARG A 111 16.98 -8.30 6.64
C ARG A 111 18.19 -8.42 7.56
N LEU A 112 19.04 -7.40 7.62
CA LEU A 112 20.31 -7.50 8.35
C LEU A 112 20.16 -7.41 9.87
N PHE A 113 19.11 -6.74 10.38
CA PHE A 113 18.92 -6.53 11.82
C PHE A 113 17.88 -7.43 12.48
N PHE A 114 16.90 -7.96 11.73
CA PHE A 114 15.78 -8.74 12.30
C PHE A 114 15.69 -10.18 11.78
N PHE A 115 16.67 -10.65 11.01
CA PHE A 115 16.71 -12.05 10.61
C PHE A 115 17.26 -12.95 11.72
N GLU A 116 16.63 -14.10 11.91
CA GLU A 116 17.10 -15.14 12.81
C GLU A 116 18.29 -15.89 12.18
N GLY A 117 19.51 -15.51 12.57
CA GLY A 117 20.72 -16.16 12.08
C GLY A 117 21.95 -15.26 12.16
N PRO A 118 23.12 -15.75 11.72
CA PRO A 118 24.31 -14.93 11.64
C PRO A 118 24.13 -13.81 10.61
N THR A 119 24.66 -12.62 10.90
CA THR A 119 24.74 -11.54 9.90
C THR A 119 25.71 -11.96 8.79
N PRO A 120 25.30 -11.87 7.51
CA PRO A 120 26.18 -12.21 6.39
C PRO A 120 27.36 -11.24 6.30
N LYS A 121 28.48 -11.68 5.70
CA LYS A 121 29.60 -10.77 5.38
C LYS A 121 29.44 -10.16 4.00
N LYS A 122 28.67 -10.80 3.11
CA LYS A 122 28.30 -10.24 1.80
C LYS A 122 26.82 -10.38 1.51
N LEU A 123 26.29 -9.39 0.81
CA LEU A 123 24.92 -9.34 0.36
C LEU A 123 24.89 -9.02 -1.14
N PHE A 124 24.13 -9.77 -1.91
CA PHE A 124 23.83 -9.41 -3.29
C PHE A 124 22.74 -8.36 -3.33
N THR A 125 23.05 -7.19 -3.88
CA THR A 125 22.14 -6.04 -4.03
C THR A 125 21.85 -5.70 -5.49
N GLY A 126 22.53 -6.37 -6.45
CA GLY A 126 22.47 -6.04 -7.87
C GLY A 126 23.28 -4.79 -8.25
N HIS A 127 24.01 -4.17 -7.31
CA HIS A 127 24.87 -3.02 -7.60
C HIS A 127 25.97 -3.35 -8.60
N ASP A 128 26.04 -2.63 -9.72
CA ASP A 128 27.00 -2.89 -10.81
C ASP A 128 26.87 -4.29 -11.45
N PHE A 129 25.83 -5.05 -11.13
CA PHE A 129 25.48 -6.26 -11.87
C PHE A 129 24.83 -5.90 -13.20
N ASP A 130 25.16 -6.67 -14.24
CA ASP A 130 24.62 -6.44 -15.57
C ASP A 130 23.32 -7.21 -15.77
N PHE A 131 22.19 -6.56 -15.49
CA PHE A 131 20.88 -7.11 -15.83
C PHE A 131 20.50 -6.89 -17.29
N SER A 132 21.26 -6.11 -18.07
CA SER A 132 20.93 -5.78 -19.48
C SER A 132 21.30 -6.87 -20.50
N GLY A 133 21.89 -7.97 -20.03
CA GLY A 133 22.28 -9.11 -20.86
C GLY A 133 21.10 -10.01 -21.26
N PRO A 134 21.37 -11.28 -21.64
CA PRO A 134 20.35 -12.20 -22.13
C PRO A 134 19.15 -12.39 -21.18
N ILE A 135 19.36 -12.28 -19.87
CA ILE A 135 18.29 -12.38 -18.87
C ILE A 135 17.24 -11.26 -18.96
N SER A 136 17.49 -10.15 -19.67
CA SER A 136 16.52 -9.06 -19.90
C SER A 136 16.04 -8.95 -21.34
N TRP A 137 16.28 -9.94 -22.18
CA TRP A 137 15.73 -9.94 -23.53
C TRP A 137 14.20 -9.93 -23.53
N HIS A 138 13.59 -9.43 -24.61
CA HIS A 138 12.15 -9.56 -24.78
C HIS A 138 11.78 -11.03 -25.02
N SER A 139 10.50 -11.39 -24.82
CA SER A 139 9.99 -12.69 -25.28
C SER A 139 10.34 -12.94 -26.74
N GLN A 140 10.15 -11.93 -27.60
CA GLN A 140 10.40 -12.08 -29.03
C GLN A 140 11.87 -12.38 -29.32
N ASP A 141 12.80 -11.75 -28.62
CA ASP A 141 14.24 -12.00 -28.80
C ASP A 141 14.60 -13.43 -28.40
N LEU A 142 13.99 -13.98 -27.33
CA LEU A 142 14.13 -15.40 -26.98
C LEU A 142 13.61 -16.32 -28.08
N TYR A 143 12.41 -16.04 -28.62
CA TYR A 143 11.87 -16.85 -29.71
C TYR A 143 12.73 -16.76 -30.96
N ASP A 144 13.18 -15.56 -31.34
CA ASP A 144 14.04 -15.35 -32.50
C ASP A 144 15.40 -16.05 -32.31
N ALA A 145 15.99 -15.97 -31.12
CA ALA A 145 17.24 -16.66 -30.76
C ALA A 145 17.15 -18.19 -30.90
N LEU A 146 15.98 -18.77 -30.64
CA LEU A 146 15.72 -20.20 -30.67
C LEU A 146 15.12 -20.68 -32.01
N ASN A 147 14.66 -19.78 -32.87
CA ASN A 147 13.89 -20.13 -34.07
C ASN A 147 14.68 -20.95 -35.10
N GLU A 148 16.00 -20.79 -35.16
CA GLU A 148 16.87 -21.55 -36.08
C GLU A 148 17.27 -22.94 -35.55
N ASP A 149 16.98 -23.26 -34.28
CA ASP A 149 17.33 -24.55 -33.69
C ASP A 149 16.16 -25.13 -32.89
N SER A 150 15.36 -25.97 -33.56
CA SER A 150 14.17 -26.59 -32.98
C SER A 150 14.47 -27.42 -31.72
N ASP A 151 15.65 -28.05 -31.63
CA ASP A 151 16.01 -28.85 -30.46
C ASP A 151 16.21 -27.95 -29.22
N TRP A 152 16.88 -26.80 -29.39
CA TRP A 152 17.02 -25.81 -28.32
C TRP A 152 15.68 -25.14 -27.98
N SER A 153 14.87 -24.85 -29.00
CA SER A 153 13.52 -24.30 -28.82
C SER A 153 12.68 -25.22 -27.93
N ASP A 154 12.61 -26.51 -28.24
CA ASP A 154 11.86 -27.50 -27.47
C ASP A 154 12.38 -27.61 -26.03
N ILE A 155 13.70 -27.68 -25.84
CA ILE A 155 14.32 -27.83 -24.52
C ILE A 155 14.03 -26.62 -23.62
N ILE A 156 14.25 -25.40 -24.13
CA ILE A 156 14.14 -24.18 -23.34
C ILE A 156 12.67 -23.81 -23.16
N LEU A 157 11.89 -23.74 -24.24
CA LEU A 157 10.48 -23.33 -24.16
C LEU A 157 9.60 -24.40 -23.50
N GLY A 158 9.94 -25.68 -23.68
CA GLY A 158 9.29 -26.83 -23.04
C GLY A 158 9.70 -27.05 -21.58
N ASN A 159 10.65 -26.26 -21.04
CA ASN A 159 11.18 -26.36 -19.68
C ASN A 159 11.76 -27.74 -19.34
N TYR A 160 12.40 -28.43 -20.30
CA TYR A 160 12.88 -29.80 -20.09
C TYR A 160 14.01 -29.88 -19.05
N HIS A 161 14.87 -28.85 -18.94
CA HIS A 161 15.86 -28.78 -17.86
C HIS A 161 15.22 -28.74 -16.47
N ILE A 162 14.10 -28.02 -16.31
CA ILE A 162 13.38 -27.92 -15.03
C ILE A 162 12.71 -29.26 -14.73
N LYS A 163 11.94 -29.81 -15.69
CA LYS A 163 11.25 -31.09 -15.53
C LYS A 163 12.22 -32.20 -15.14
N ARG A 164 13.35 -32.31 -15.85
CA ARG A 164 14.40 -33.29 -15.55
C ARG A 164 15.02 -33.10 -14.15
N ALA A 165 15.11 -31.86 -13.67
CA ALA A 165 15.73 -31.57 -12.37
C ALA A 165 14.80 -31.85 -11.18
N ILE A 166 13.49 -31.89 -11.39
CA ILE A 166 12.50 -32.01 -10.30
C ILE A 166 11.69 -33.32 -10.34
N ASP A 167 11.73 -34.04 -11.46
CA ASP A 167 11.03 -35.30 -11.67
C ASP A 167 12.01 -36.37 -12.12
N ASP A 168 12.34 -37.29 -11.21
CA ASP A 168 13.23 -38.42 -11.46
C ASP A 168 12.69 -39.38 -12.54
N ASN A 169 11.39 -39.33 -12.83
CA ASN A 169 10.73 -40.14 -13.87
C ASN A 169 10.62 -39.42 -15.21
N PHE A 170 11.23 -38.24 -15.36
CA PHE A 170 11.24 -37.52 -16.63
C PHE A 170 12.02 -38.32 -17.68
N ASP A 171 11.29 -39.16 -18.42
CA ASP A 171 11.83 -40.04 -19.44
C ASP A 171 12.32 -39.22 -20.63
N ILE A 172 13.62 -39.26 -20.92
CA ILE A 172 14.20 -38.59 -22.09
C ILE A 172 14.35 -39.51 -23.30
N SER A 173 13.98 -40.78 -23.21
CA SER A 173 14.18 -41.78 -24.28
C SER A 173 13.34 -41.51 -25.53
N HIS A 174 12.23 -40.78 -25.38
CA HIS A 174 11.38 -40.35 -26.49
C HIS A 174 11.90 -39.10 -27.21
N LEU A 175 12.94 -38.44 -26.68
CA LEU A 175 13.57 -37.26 -27.29
C LEU A 175 14.62 -37.68 -28.32
N SER A 176 14.92 -36.80 -29.29
CA SER A 176 15.98 -37.03 -30.27
C SER A 176 17.35 -37.20 -29.60
N ASP A 177 18.28 -37.93 -30.22
CA ASP A 177 19.66 -38.09 -29.70
C ASP A 177 20.32 -36.73 -29.42
N ARG A 178 20.02 -35.73 -30.27
CA ARG A 178 20.49 -34.36 -30.09
C ARG A 178 19.87 -33.71 -28.87
N GLN A 179 18.56 -33.79 -28.68
CA GLN A 179 17.90 -33.24 -27.49
C GLN A 179 18.41 -33.89 -26.19
N GLN A 180 18.61 -35.21 -26.19
CA GLN A 180 19.19 -35.93 -25.05
C GLN A 180 20.63 -35.46 -24.76
N TYR A 181 21.43 -35.21 -25.79
CA TYR A 181 22.77 -34.66 -25.64
C TYR A 181 22.74 -33.23 -25.07
N LEU A 182 21.91 -32.35 -25.62
CA LEU A 182 21.78 -30.96 -25.17
C LEU A 182 21.33 -30.87 -23.71
N LEU A 183 20.38 -31.71 -23.30
CA LEU A 183 19.92 -31.80 -21.91
C LEU A 183 21.02 -32.20 -20.92
N LYS A 184 22.04 -32.95 -21.37
CA LYS A 184 23.18 -33.39 -20.54
C LYS A 184 24.29 -32.34 -20.41
N LEU A 185 24.24 -31.25 -21.18
CA LEU A 185 25.20 -30.15 -21.04
C LEU A 185 25.05 -29.47 -19.67
N ASP A 186 26.15 -28.93 -19.13
CA ASP A 186 26.08 -28.07 -17.95
C ASP A 186 25.34 -26.80 -18.34
N VAL A 187 24.39 -26.37 -17.50
CA VAL A 187 23.62 -25.14 -17.70
C VAL A 187 24.49 -23.87 -17.78
N THR A 188 25.75 -23.90 -17.34
CA THR A 188 26.72 -22.79 -17.55
C THR A 188 27.43 -22.84 -18.90
N THR A 189 27.24 -23.88 -19.71
CA THR A 189 27.81 -23.97 -21.05
C THR A 189 27.30 -22.80 -21.90
N GLU A 190 28.24 -22.14 -22.58
CA GLU A 190 27.95 -21.11 -23.57
C GLU A 190 27.57 -21.74 -24.90
N ILE A 191 26.52 -21.19 -25.51
CA ILE A 191 26.02 -21.58 -26.82
C ILE A 191 25.88 -20.32 -27.69
N THR A 192 26.06 -20.48 -28.99
CA THR A 192 25.86 -19.39 -29.95
C THR A 192 24.43 -19.42 -30.45
N VAL A 193 23.70 -18.32 -30.25
CA VAL A 193 22.37 -18.09 -30.82
C VAL A 193 22.41 -16.95 -31.83
N ARG A 194 21.41 -16.87 -32.71
CA ARG A 194 21.28 -15.78 -33.69
C ARG A 194 20.10 -14.89 -33.32
N LEU A 195 20.39 -13.63 -33.05
CA LEU A 195 19.38 -12.62 -32.77
C LEU A 195 19.14 -11.73 -33.98
N LEU A 196 17.90 -11.29 -34.15
CA LEU A 196 17.59 -10.25 -35.13
C LEU A 196 18.33 -8.97 -34.74
N ASP A 197 19.12 -8.43 -35.66
CA ASP A 197 19.76 -7.13 -35.50
C ASP A 197 18.71 -6.03 -35.68
N GLN A 198 18.33 -5.41 -34.56
CA GLN A 198 17.35 -4.34 -34.54
C GLN A 198 17.97 -2.94 -34.70
N THR A 199 19.30 -2.84 -34.84
CA THR A 199 19.97 -1.54 -35.01
C THR A 199 19.55 -0.88 -36.32
N GLY A 200 19.01 0.35 -36.22
CA GLY A 200 18.51 1.10 -37.37
C GLY A 200 17.17 0.64 -37.94
N LEU A 201 16.42 -0.24 -37.24
CA LEU A 201 15.00 -0.46 -37.51
C LEU A 201 14.18 0.75 -37.00
N PRO A 202 13.22 1.29 -37.77
CA PRO A 202 12.33 2.33 -37.28
C PRO A 202 11.56 1.81 -36.07
N ASN A 203 11.41 2.65 -35.04
CA ASN A 203 10.48 2.35 -33.96
C ASN A 203 9.07 2.26 -34.55
N PHE A 204 8.20 1.39 -34.03
CA PHE A 204 6.77 1.37 -34.40
C PHE A 204 6.13 2.77 -34.31
N LEU A 205 6.61 3.61 -33.38
CA LEU A 205 6.21 5.02 -33.25
C LEU A 205 6.65 5.90 -34.44
N ASP A 206 7.76 5.59 -35.12
CA ASP A 206 8.18 6.30 -36.34
C ASP A 206 7.26 6.01 -37.52
N PHE A 207 6.66 4.81 -37.55
CA PHE A 207 5.68 4.39 -38.55
C PHE A 207 4.32 5.10 -38.37
N LEU A 208 3.95 5.42 -37.14
CA LEU A 208 2.73 6.19 -36.83
C LEU A 208 2.88 7.68 -37.18
N ASN A 209 4.10 8.22 -37.13
CA ASN A 209 4.37 9.64 -37.36
C ASN A 209 4.69 9.96 -38.83
N ASN A 210 5.23 9.01 -39.60
CA ASN A 210 5.51 9.21 -41.02
C ASN A 210 4.38 8.62 -41.88
N LYS A 211 3.79 9.48 -42.74
CA LYS A 211 2.83 9.09 -43.79
C LYS A 211 3.49 8.27 -44.92
N GLU A 212 4.32 7.28 -44.62
CA GLU A 212 4.80 6.33 -45.63
C GLU A 212 3.76 5.22 -45.79
N THR A 213 3.20 5.09 -46.99
CA THR A 213 2.06 4.21 -47.28
C THR A 213 2.42 2.78 -47.66
N GLU A 214 3.69 2.39 -47.65
CA GLU A 214 4.08 0.99 -47.89
C GLU A 214 5.28 0.55 -47.04
N PRO A 215 5.19 -0.59 -46.31
CA PRO A 215 6.32 -1.12 -45.56
C PRO A 215 7.40 -1.62 -46.53
N LYS A 216 8.52 -0.90 -46.62
CA LYS A 216 9.73 -1.40 -47.30
C LYS A 216 10.20 -2.67 -46.60
N LYS A 217 10.00 -3.84 -47.23
CA LYS A 217 10.62 -5.11 -46.82
C LYS A 217 12.15 -4.93 -46.85
N ARG A 218 12.77 -4.77 -45.69
CA ARG A 218 14.24 -4.84 -45.54
C ARG A 218 14.62 -6.26 -45.10
N GLU A 219 15.74 -6.77 -45.61
CA GLU A 219 16.27 -8.07 -45.22
C GLU A 219 16.54 -8.11 -43.72
N LYS A 220 16.08 -9.17 -43.06
CA LYS A 220 16.39 -9.45 -41.66
C LYS A 220 17.89 -9.74 -41.55
N ARG A 221 18.61 -8.90 -40.81
CA ARG A 221 20.01 -9.15 -40.44
C ARG A 221 20.03 -9.86 -39.10
N TYR A 222 20.94 -10.81 -38.94
CA TYR A 222 21.10 -11.54 -37.69
C TYR A 222 22.52 -11.36 -37.17
N GLN A 223 22.64 -11.17 -35.86
CA GLN A 223 23.91 -11.16 -35.14
C GLN A 223 24.06 -12.45 -34.34
N GLN A 224 25.27 -13.00 -34.32
CA GLN A 224 25.59 -14.13 -33.45
C GLN A 224 25.93 -13.62 -32.05
N VAL A 225 25.30 -14.21 -31.03
CA VAL A 225 25.49 -13.84 -29.63
C VAL A 225 25.79 -15.10 -28.83
N SER A 226 26.85 -15.06 -28.01
CA SER A 226 27.13 -16.12 -27.03
C SER A 226 26.25 -15.92 -25.81
N VAL A 227 25.54 -16.98 -25.41
CA VAL A 227 24.65 -16.99 -24.23
C VAL A 227 24.85 -18.25 -23.42
N LYS A 228 24.65 -18.18 -22.10
CA LYS A 228 24.60 -19.38 -21.27
C LYS A 228 23.22 -20.01 -21.32
N ILE A 229 23.17 -21.33 -21.31
CA ILE A 229 21.91 -22.09 -21.25
C ILE A 229 21.05 -21.61 -20.06
N LEU A 230 21.65 -21.41 -18.89
CA LEU A 230 20.95 -20.94 -17.70
C LEU A 230 20.33 -19.55 -17.87
N ASP A 231 20.94 -18.65 -18.66
CA ASP A 231 20.38 -17.31 -18.88
C ASP A 231 19.06 -17.42 -19.66
N LEU A 232 19.00 -18.34 -20.63
CA LEU A 232 17.78 -18.63 -21.40
C LEU A 232 16.70 -19.30 -20.54
N ILE A 233 17.09 -20.21 -19.63
CA ILE A 233 16.15 -20.84 -18.69
C ILE A 233 15.55 -19.79 -17.74
N LEU A 234 16.40 -18.92 -17.15
CA LEU A 234 15.97 -17.83 -16.28
C LEU A 234 15.08 -16.84 -17.03
N LEU A 235 15.45 -16.47 -18.26
CA LEU A 235 14.66 -15.58 -19.11
C LEU A 235 13.27 -16.16 -19.43
N LYS A 236 13.20 -17.45 -19.77
CA LYS A 236 11.93 -18.15 -20.05
C LYS A 236 10.99 -18.17 -18.85
N ASN A 237 11.55 -18.22 -17.64
CA ASN A 237 10.80 -18.37 -16.38
C ASN A 237 10.76 -17.08 -15.56
N ARG A 238 11.06 -15.92 -16.18
CA ARG A 238 11.19 -14.63 -15.51
C ARG A 238 9.95 -14.14 -14.76
N ASN A 239 8.75 -14.62 -15.09
CA ASN A 239 7.53 -14.26 -14.37
C ASN A 239 7.56 -14.75 -12.91
N GLY A 240 8.36 -15.78 -12.60
CA GLY A 240 8.63 -16.27 -11.25
C GLY A 240 9.80 -15.58 -10.56
N SER A 241 10.42 -14.53 -11.12
CA SER A 241 11.60 -13.91 -10.50
C SER A 241 11.33 -13.42 -9.08
N SER A 242 10.12 -12.88 -8.83
CA SER A 242 9.72 -12.38 -7.51
C SER A 242 9.59 -13.47 -6.44
N SER A 243 9.41 -14.74 -6.82
CA SER A 243 9.33 -15.85 -5.87
C SER A 243 10.69 -16.35 -5.40
N ILE A 244 11.77 -16.00 -6.13
CA ILE A 244 13.14 -16.48 -5.86
C ILE A 244 14.15 -15.36 -5.57
N TYR A 245 13.91 -14.13 -6.05
CA TYR A 245 14.76 -12.96 -5.85
C TYR A 245 14.18 -12.04 -4.77
N HIS A 246 14.56 -12.30 -3.53
CA HIS A 246 14.08 -11.59 -2.36
C HIS A 246 15.01 -11.77 -1.15
N LEU A 247 14.81 -11.02 -0.08
CA LEU A 247 15.68 -11.05 1.10
C LEU A 247 15.19 -11.98 2.24
N LEU A 248 14.22 -12.86 2.03
CA LEU A 248 13.72 -13.75 3.10
C LEU A 248 14.74 -14.75 3.63
N GLY A 249 15.64 -15.23 2.78
CA GLY A 249 16.61 -16.28 3.10
C GLY A 249 18.05 -15.90 2.73
N ASN A 250 18.93 -16.89 2.70
CA ASN A 250 20.36 -16.70 2.46
C ASN A 250 20.79 -16.84 0.99
N SER A 251 19.85 -17.02 0.04
CA SER A 251 20.15 -17.20 -1.40
C SER A 251 20.89 -16.02 -2.05
N LEU A 252 20.79 -14.83 -1.44
CA LEU A 252 21.48 -13.60 -1.85
C LEU A 252 22.58 -13.19 -0.85
N THR A 253 23.13 -14.14 -0.09
CA THR A 253 24.19 -13.90 0.90
C THR A 253 25.36 -14.87 0.75
N ASP A 254 26.47 -14.60 1.44
CA ASP A 254 27.60 -15.54 1.54
C ASP A 254 27.42 -16.66 2.57
N ILE A 255 26.28 -16.69 3.27
CA ILE A 255 25.97 -17.76 4.22
C ILE A 255 25.42 -18.96 3.44
N PRO A 256 26.05 -20.16 3.54
CA PRO A 256 25.49 -21.38 2.96
C PRO A 256 24.10 -21.64 3.53
N SER A 257 23.09 -21.75 2.67
CA SER A 257 21.70 -21.89 3.08
C SER A 257 21.23 -23.34 3.00
N PRO A 258 20.67 -23.90 4.09
CA PRO A 258 19.66 -24.95 4.01
C PRO A 258 18.23 -24.38 3.92
N SER A 259 18.02 -23.07 4.08
CA SER A 259 16.67 -22.46 4.12
C SER A 259 16.19 -22.04 2.73
N GLU A 260 15.11 -22.67 2.29
CA GLU A 260 14.48 -22.57 0.97
C GLU A 260 13.26 -21.63 1.04
N TYR A 261 13.47 -20.35 1.36
CA TYR A 261 12.36 -19.40 1.27
C TYR A 261 12.04 -19.18 -0.20
N ILE A 262 10.88 -19.70 -0.61
CA ILE A 262 10.24 -19.48 -1.91
C ILE A 262 8.89 -18.81 -1.63
N LYS A 263 8.59 -17.69 -2.29
CA LYS A 263 7.27 -17.04 -2.18
C LYS A 263 6.26 -17.73 -3.11
N LEU A 264 5.86 -18.93 -2.72
CA LEU A 264 4.78 -19.69 -3.35
C LEU A 264 3.63 -19.84 -2.34
N TYR A 265 2.42 -19.52 -2.78
CA TYR A 265 1.22 -19.60 -1.96
C TYR A 265 0.10 -20.27 -2.76
N ALA A 266 -0.55 -21.26 -2.17
CA ALA A 266 -1.62 -22.01 -2.80
C ALA A 266 -2.73 -22.27 -1.79
N PRO A 267 -4.02 -22.14 -2.17
CA PRO A 267 -5.13 -22.58 -1.35
C PRO A 267 -4.98 -24.04 -0.95
N ASN A 268 -5.51 -24.40 0.22
CA ASN A 268 -5.54 -25.79 0.71
C ASN A 268 -6.33 -26.77 -0.18
N THR A 269 -7.06 -26.27 -1.19
CA THR A 269 -7.78 -27.07 -2.20
C THR A 269 -6.88 -27.52 -3.35
N VAL A 270 -5.70 -26.94 -3.52
CA VAL A 270 -4.75 -27.35 -4.56
C VAL A 270 -4.07 -28.66 -4.13
N PRO A 271 -4.02 -29.70 -4.99
CA PRO A 271 -3.35 -30.95 -4.66
C PRO A 271 -1.89 -30.74 -4.26
N THR A 272 -1.46 -31.38 -3.17
CA THR A 272 -0.11 -31.25 -2.60
C THR A 272 0.98 -31.52 -3.65
N GLU A 273 0.81 -32.52 -4.49
CA GLU A 273 1.75 -32.88 -5.57
C GLU A 273 2.00 -31.72 -6.55
N ASN A 274 0.97 -30.93 -6.87
CA ASN A 274 1.12 -29.76 -7.74
C ASN A 274 1.91 -28.65 -7.04
N VAL A 275 1.62 -28.41 -5.76
CA VAL A 275 2.33 -27.41 -4.95
C VAL A 275 3.80 -27.80 -4.79
N GLU A 276 4.09 -29.08 -4.54
CA GLU A 276 5.46 -29.60 -4.43
C GLU A 276 6.22 -29.48 -5.76
N ARG A 277 5.58 -29.80 -6.89
CA ARG A 277 6.19 -29.63 -8.22
C ARG A 277 6.54 -28.17 -8.51
N ASP A 278 5.63 -27.25 -8.20
CA ASP A 278 5.87 -25.81 -8.41
C ASP A 278 6.97 -25.30 -7.47
N LEU A 279 6.96 -25.74 -6.20
CA LEU A 279 8.00 -25.43 -5.23
C LEU A 279 9.38 -25.93 -5.70
N ASN A 280 9.48 -27.18 -6.16
CA ASN A 280 10.73 -27.75 -6.65
C ASN A 280 11.22 -27.05 -7.92
N SER A 281 10.31 -26.61 -8.80
CA SER A 281 10.64 -25.80 -9.97
C SER A 281 11.30 -24.48 -9.55
N ASP A 282 10.70 -23.76 -8.60
CA ASP A 282 11.21 -22.49 -8.09
C ASP A 282 12.54 -22.66 -7.33
N LYS A 283 12.71 -23.75 -6.57
CA LYS A 283 14.00 -24.09 -5.95
C LYS A 283 15.10 -24.27 -6.98
N TYR A 284 14.82 -24.99 -8.07
CA TYR A 284 15.79 -25.17 -9.15
C TYR A 284 16.10 -23.84 -9.85
N LEU A 285 15.09 -22.99 -10.09
CA LEU A 285 15.32 -21.64 -10.63
C LEU A 285 16.14 -20.76 -9.68
N GLN A 286 15.89 -20.81 -8.37
CA GLN A 286 16.69 -20.10 -7.37
C GLN A 286 18.15 -20.58 -7.39
N LEU A 287 18.37 -21.89 -7.52
CA LEU A 287 19.72 -22.46 -7.68
C LEU A 287 20.43 -21.91 -8.92
N LEU A 288 19.75 -21.87 -10.07
CA LEU A 288 20.31 -21.31 -11.31
C LEU A 288 20.63 -19.82 -11.17
N LEU A 289 19.75 -19.06 -10.52
CA LEU A 289 19.96 -17.64 -10.25
C LEU A 289 21.17 -17.43 -9.33
N THR A 290 21.26 -18.18 -8.22
CA THR A 290 22.41 -18.14 -7.31
C THR A 290 23.71 -18.51 -8.02
N LYS A 291 23.68 -19.54 -8.90
CA LYS A 291 24.83 -19.89 -9.75
C LYS A 291 25.23 -18.71 -10.63
N ARG A 292 24.28 -18.06 -11.29
CA ARG A 292 24.51 -16.93 -12.21
C ARG A 292 25.09 -15.69 -11.54
N ILE A 293 24.57 -15.32 -10.37
CA ILE A 293 25.07 -14.16 -9.61
C ILE A 293 26.39 -14.47 -8.88
N GLY A 294 26.69 -15.74 -8.64
CA GLY A 294 27.93 -16.20 -8.00
C GLY A 294 29.16 -16.22 -8.92
N GLU A 295 29.00 -16.02 -10.23
CA GLU A 295 30.10 -16.08 -11.21
C GLU A 295 31.10 -14.91 -11.08
N GLY A 296 30.78 -13.88 -10.30
CA GLY A 296 31.66 -12.73 -10.09
C GLY A 296 31.30 -11.91 -8.86
N ASN A 297 32.07 -10.84 -8.63
CA ASN A 297 31.84 -9.91 -7.51
C ASN A 297 30.85 -8.79 -7.84
N ALA A 298 30.43 -8.65 -9.10
CA ALA A 298 29.42 -7.65 -9.48
C ALA A 298 28.09 -7.96 -8.81
N GLY A 299 27.40 -6.95 -8.29
CA GLY A 299 26.18 -7.11 -7.52
C GLY A 299 26.38 -7.40 -6.03
N TRP A 300 27.58 -7.83 -5.61
CA TRP A 300 27.88 -8.15 -4.22
C TRP A 300 28.49 -6.96 -3.49
N VAL A 301 28.00 -6.69 -2.28
CA VAL A 301 28.55 -5.70 -1.36
C VAL A 301 28.96 -6.34 -0.05
N ASN A 302 30.00 -5.81 0.59
CA ASN A 302 30.40 -6.22 1.93
C ASN A 302 29.48 -5.60 2.97
N VAL A 303 29.13 -6.39 3.98
CA VAL A 303 28.32 -6.01 5.12
C VAL A 303 29.26 -5.81 6.31
N LEU A 304 29.30 -4.58 6.82
CA LEU A 304 30.25 -4.14 7.84
C LEU A 304 29.48 -3.59 9.06
N PRO A 305 29.12 -4.45 10.02
CA PRO A 305 28.48 -4.00 11.25
C PRO A 305 29.38 -3.04 12.04
N TYR A 306 28.84 -1.87 12.38
CA TYR A 306 29.51 -0.90 13.25
C TYR A 306 29.06 -1.07 14.70
N ASN A 307 27.74 -1.12 14.92
CA ASN A 307 27.11 -1.40 16.20
C ASN A 307 25.75 -2.09 15.98
N GLU A 308 24.95 -2.26 17.04
CA GLU A 308 23.63 -2.90 16.99
C GLU A 308 22.58 -2.19 16.12
N ASN A 309 22.81 -0.92 15.76
CA ASN A 309 21.85 -0.08 15.04
C ASN A 309 22.37 0.46 13.70
N LEU A 310 23.65 0.29 13.38
CA LEU A 310 24.29 0.85 12.19
C LEU A 310 25.19 -0.20 11.51
N ILE A 311 24.90 -0.45 10.24
CA ILE A 311 25.69 -1.32 9.36
C ILE A 311 26.08 -0.53 8.12
N PHE A 312 27.35 -0.62 7.72
CA PHE A 312 27.85 -0.10 6.46
C PHE A 312 27.82 -1.16 5.37
N LEU A 313 27.56 -0.71 4.14
CA LEU A 313 27.69 -1.49 2.92
C LEU A 313 28.87 -0.95 2.13
N SER A 314 29.70 -1.81 1.52
CA SER A 314 30.83 -1.37 0.69
C SER A 314 30.98 -2.18 -0.58
N ASP A 315 31.39 -1.51 -1.66
CA ASP A 315 31.70 -2.14 -2.95
C ASP A 315 33.21 -2.45 -3.14
N ASP A 316 34.01 -2.32 -2.08
CA ASP A 316 35.48 -2.42 -2.07
C ASP A 316 36.25 -1.41 -2.93
N ARG A 317 35.56 -0.55 -3.69
CA ARG A 317 36.16 0.49 -4.54
C ARG A 317 36.21 1.85 -3.85
N GLY A 318 35.98 1.84 -2.55
CA GLY A 318 35.91 3.02 -1.69
C GLY A 318 34.57 3.73 -1.68
N ASN A 319 33.55 3.17 -2.35
CA ASN A 319 32.18 3.63 -2.18
C ASN A 319 31.53 2.88 -1.01
N TYR A 320 30.62 3.58 -0.35
CA TYR A 320 29.85 3.01 0.74
C TYR A 320 28.40 3.48 0.74
N ASP A 321 27.55 2.71 1.39
CA ASP A 321 26.26 3.17 1.89
C ASP A 321 26.10 2.69 3.33
N PHE A 322 24.97 3.01 3.96
CA PHE A 322 24.66 2.49 5.29
C PHE A 322 23.18 2.20 5.44
N VAL A 323 22.88 1.31 6.38
CA VAL A 323 21.52 1.03 6.84
C VAL A 323 21.45 1.17 8.35
N ILE A 324 20.34 1.74 8.80
CA ILE A 324 20.04 1.97 10.21
C ILE A 324 18.91 1.04 10.61
N LYS A 325 19.00 0.44 11.80
CA LYS A 325 17.98 -0.46 12.33
C LYS A 325 16.62 0.21 12.36
N ASN A 326 15.61 -0.50 11.86
CA ASN A 326 14.22 -0.05 11.77
C ASN A 326 14.02 1.29 11.04
N GLN A 327 14.83 1.57 9.99
CA GLN A 327 14.61 2.71 9.11
C GLN A 327 13.43 2.48 8.14
N ARG A 328 13.02 3.54 7.43
CA ARG A 328 11.90 3.51 6.46
C ARG A 328 12.38 3.95 5.09
N GLY A 329 11.84 3.30 4.06
CA GLY A 329 12.14 3.61 2.65
C GLY A 329 11.37 4.82 2.12
N LYS A 330 10.25 5.17 2.76
CA LYS A 330 9.37 6.29 2.39
C LYS A 330 8.90 7.07 3.61
N VAL A 331 8.51 8.33 3.40
CA VAL A 331 7.82 9.13 4.42
C VAL A 331 6.42 8.55 4.62
N PHE A 332 5.96 8.45 5.87
CA PHE A 332 4.57 8.13 6.15
C PHE A 332 3.65 9.25 5.71
N ASN A 333 2.61 8.94 4.94
CA ASN A 333 1.60 9.93 4.58
C ASN A 333 0.58 10.06 5.71
N HIS A 334 0.59 11.20 6.40
CA HIS A 334 -0.40 11.49 7.43
C HIS A 334 -1.78 11.88 6.86
N GLN A 335 -1.88 12.22 5.57
CA GLN A 335 -3.08 12.72 4.92
C GLN A 335 -3.79 11.63 4.10
N LEU A 336 -4.57 10.77 4.78
CA LEU A 336 -5.38 9.73 4.13
C LEU A 336 -6.45 10.35 3.20
N PHE A 337 -7.06 11.44 3.64
CA PHE A 337 -8.15 12.13 2.93
C PHE A 337 -7.70 13.48 2.35
N GLY A 338 -6.42 13.60 2.00
CA GLY A 338 -5.84 14.85 1.47
C GLY A 338 -6.06 16.04 2.41
N ASN A 339 -6.60 17.13 1.87
CA ASN A 339 -6.89 18.35 2.64
C ASN A 339 -8.27 18.34 3.31
N ASN A 340 -9.11 17.33 3.05
CA ASN A 340 -10.51 17.31 3.51
C ASN A 340 -10.64 16.93 4.99
N LEU A 341 -9.74 16.08 5.48
CA LEU A 341 -9.70 15.68 6.88
C LEU A 341 -8.26 15.60 7.36
N LYS A 342 -7.95 16.35 8.43
CA LYS A 342 -6.66 16.24 9.07
C LYS A 342 -6.59 14.92 9.84
N ARG A 343 -5.38 14.38 10.00
CA ARG A 343 -5.12 13.19 10.79
C ARG A 343 -5.73 13.23 12.19
N ALA A 344 -5.64 14.37 12.87
CA ALA A 344 -6.13 14.53 14.24
C ALA A 344 -7.65 14.30 14.38
N ASP A 345 -8.36 14.37 13.26
CA ASP A 345 -9.80 14.25 13.12
C ASP A 345 -10.21 12.89 12.53
N ILE A 346 -9.26 11.96 12.29
CA ILE A 346 -9.56 10.59 11.85
C ILE A 346 -10.09 9.79 13.06
N PRO A 347 -11.31 9.23 13.00
CA PRO A 347 -11.90 8.43 14.09
C PRO A 347 -11.07 7.22 14.52
N SER A 348 -11.40 6.67 15.70
CA SER A 348 -10.78 5.44 16.21
C SER A 348 -11.05 4.23 15.29
N PHE A 349 -12.26 4.16 14.71
CA PHE A 349 -12.72 2.99 13.94
C PHE A 349 -12.07 2.82 12.56
N ILE A 350 -11.33 3.82 12.06
CA ILE A 350 -10.62 3.73 10.76
C ILE A 350 -9.37 2.87 10.95
N GLU A 351 -9.58 1.56 10.95
CA GLU A 351 -8.60 0.54 11.31
C GLU A 351 -7.38 0.52 10.39
N ASP A 352 -7.57 0.63 9.07
CA ASP A 352 -6.47 0.62 8.10
C ASP A 352 -5.43 1.70 8.43
N TYR A 353 -5.91 2.90 8.76
CA TYR A 353 -5.04 4.02 9.13
C TYR A 353 -4.27 3.77 10.42
N ARG A 354 -4.95 3.20 11.42
CA ARG A 354 -4.36 2.87 12.72
C ARG A 354 -3.30 1.80 12.57
N PHE A 355 -3.60 0.76 11.80
CA PHE A 355 -2.68 -0.30 11.49
C PHE A 355 -1.46 0.23 10.74
N GLU A 356 -1.64 1.00 9.66
CA GLU A 356 -0.52 1.58 8.90
C GLU A 356 0.36 2.49 9.77
N ARG A 357 -0.25 3.27 10.67
CA ARG A 357 0.47 4.12 11.63
C ARG A 357 1.28 3.29 12.61
N TRP A 358 0.67 2.32 13.28
CA TRP A 358 1.36 1.40 14.19
C TRP A 358 2.51 0.70 13.44
N TYR A 359 2.19 0.18 12.26
CA TYR A 359 3.13 -0.50 11.39
C TYR A 359 4.28 0.38 10.91
N TYR A 360 4.11 1.70 10.83
CA TYR A 360 5.20 2.61 10.48
C TYR A 360 6.01 3.08 11.69
N PHE A 361 5.37 3.45 12.80
CA PHE A 361 6.04 4.15 13.91
C PHE A 361 6.46 3.24 15.06
N GLU A 362 5.73 2.15 15.27
CA GLU A 362 5.85 1.31 16.47
C GLU A 362 6.42 -0.06 16.12
N TYR A 363 6.01 -0.64 14.98
CA TYR A 363 6.51 -1.95 14.58
C TYR A 363 8.02 -1.94 14.28
N GLU A 364 8.74 -2.87 14.91
CA GLU A 364 10.15 -3.17 14.63
C GLU A 364 10.27 -4.67 14.31
N GLY A 365 10.70 -5.02 13.10
CA GLY A 365 10.75 -6.40 12.64
C GLY A 365 10.99 -6.50 11.14
N ASN A 366 10.86 -7.70 10.59
CA ASN A 366 11.09 -7.98 9.18
C ASN A 366 9.78 -8.04 8.40
N ARG A 367 9.39 -6.89 7.84
CA ARG A 367 8.09 -6.71 7.17
C ARG A 367 7.92 -7.60 5.95
N GLU A 368 9.00 -7.91 5.26
CA GLU A 368 8.96 -8.81 4.11
C GLU A 368 8.68 -10.25 4.55
N LEU A 369 9.32 -10.69 5.64
CA LEU A 369 9.08 -12.00 6.24
C LEU A 369 7.67 -12.11 6.84
N ASP A 370 7.19 -11.07 7.50
CA ASP A 370 5.82 -11.06 8.03
C ASP A 370 4.77 -11.06 6.92
N GLY A 371 5.00 -10.31 5.84
CA GLY A 371 4.15 -10.38 4.65
C GLY A 371 4.13 -11.78 4.02
N HIS A 372 5.29 -12.44 3.94
CA HIS A 372 5.36 -13.83 3.47
C HIS A 372 4.59 -14.80 4.39
N ASN A 373 4.72 -14.63 5.70
CA ASN A 373 4.05 -15.49 6.67
C ASN A 373 2.54 -15.21 6.74
N SER A 374 2.09 -13.97 6.54
CA SER A 374 0.67 -13.62 6.50
C SER A 374 0.00 -14.21 5.27
N GLU A 375 0.66 -14.18 4.10
CA GLU A 375 0.19 -14.86 2.89
C GLU A 375 0.03 -16.37 3.12
N LYS A 376 1.08 -17.02 3.64
CA LYS A 376 1.01 -18.45 4.00
C LYS A 376 -0.15 -18.73 4.96
N HIS A 377 -0.27 -17.93 6.02
CA HIS A 377 -1.32 -18.08 7.01
C HIS A 377 -2.72 -17.94 6.39
N TYR A 378 -2.94 -16.96 5.51
CA TYR A 378 -4.20 -16.75 4.83
C TYR A 378 -4.64 -17.99 4.02
N TYR A 379 -3.78 -18.51 3.15
CA TYR A 379 -4.13 -19.67 2.31
C TYR A 379 -4.27 -20.97 3.10
N LEU A 380 -3.46 -21.16 4.17
CA LEU A 380 -3.57 -22.33 5.06
C LEU A 380 -4.89 -22.34 5.84
N ASN A 381 -5.51 -21.18 6.08
CA ASN A 381 -6.78 -21.06 6.81
C ASN A 381 -8.00 -20.93 5.88
N GLY A 382 -7.92 -21.47 4.66
CA GLY A 382 -9.06 -21.53 3.72
C GLY A 382 -9.24 -20.29 2.84
N GLY A 383 -8.27 -19.38 2.85
CA GLY A 383 -8.20 -18.27 1.90
C GLY A 383 -8.07 -18.75 0.45
N THR A 384 -8.71 -18.04 -0.47
CA THR A 384 -8.66 -18.27 -1.93
C THR A 384 -8.32 -16.97 -2.66
N VAL A 385 -8.02 -17.08 -3.95
CA VAL A 385 -7.83 -15.90 -4.82
C VAL A 385 -9.12 -15.09 -4.95
N SER A 386 -10.29 -15.75 -4.99
CA SER A 386 -11.59 -15.09 -5.17
C SER A 386 -12.04 -14.23 -3.99
N ASN A 387 -11.61 -14.56 -2.77
CA ASN A 387 -11.94 -13.82 -1.55
C ASN A 387 -10.73 -13.07 -0.96
N TYR A 388 -9.65 -12.90 -1.73
CA TYR A 388 -8.42 -12.27 -1.27
C TYR A 388 -8.68 -10.80 -0.88
N PRO A 389 -8.60 -10.44 0.42
CA PRO A 389 -9.02 -9.11 0.90
C PRO A 389 -7.94 -8.05 0.74
N GLY A 390 -6.79 -8.40 0.16
CA GLY A 390 -5.63 -7.53 0.00
C GLY A 390 -4.54 -7.78 1.04
N ILE A 391 -3.29 -7.50 0.65
CA ILE A 391 -2.07 -7.74 1.45
C ILE A 391 -2.15 -7.06 2.82
N GLN A 392 -2.65 -5.82 2.89
CA GLN A 392 -2.75 -5.07 4.15
C GLN A 392 -3.71 -5.72 5.14
N THR A 393 -4.85 -6.22 4.65
CA THR A 393 -5.88 -6.86 5.48
C THR A 393 -5.35 -8.15 6.09
N ILE A 394 -4.80 -9.05 5.27
CA ILE A 394 -4.28 -10.33 5.76
C ILE A 394 -3.08 -10.12 6.71
N LEU A 395 -2.27 -9.08 6.46
CA LEU A 395 -1.13 -8.77 7.32
C LEU A 395 -1.59 -8.25 8.68
N ARG A 396 -2.59 -7.37 8.70
CA ARG A 396 -3.22 -6.91 9.94
C ARG A 396 -3.80 -8.08 10.73
N GLU A 397 -4.61 -8.91 10.09
CA GLU A 397 -5.21 -10.10 10.71
C GLU A 397 -4.14 -11.05 11.26
N TYR A 398 -3.06 -11.25 10.53
CA TYR A 398 -1.92 -12.04 10.99
C TYR A 398 -1.26 -11.46 12.25
N TYR A 399 -1.06 -10.13 12.32
CA TYR A 399 -0.52 -9.51 13.55
C TYR A 399 -1.50 -9.54 14.72
N GLN A 400 -2.81 -9.48 14.47
CA GLN A 400 -3.85 -9.67 15.49
C GLN A 400 -3.82 -11.11 16.02
N TYR A 401 -3.74 -12.09 15.12
CA TYR A 401 -3.57 -13.50 15.46
C TYR A 401 -2.32 -13.75 16.30
N LYS A 402 -1.21 -13.07 15.98
CA LYS A 402 0.04 -13.15 16.76
C LYS A 402 -0.02 -12.40 18.10
N GLY A 403 -1.07 -11.62 18.37
CA GLY A 403 -1.17 -10.78 19.57
C GLY A 403 -0.14 -9.64 19.61
N VAL A 404 0.37 -9.22 18.45
CA VAL A 404 1.36 -8.13 18.34
C VAL A 404 0.68 -6.81 18.03
N TYR A 405 -0.44 -6.86 17.29
CA TYR A 405 -1.29 -5.72 17.02
C TYR A 405 -2.65 -5.90 17.68
N HIS A 406 -3.10 -4.88 18.41
CA HIS A 406 -4.38 -4.88 19.11
C HIS A 406 -5.24 -3.74 18.58
N PRO A 407 -6.34 -4.03 17.85
CA PRO A 407 -7.26 -2.99 17.40
C PRO A 407 -7.86 -2.26 18.61
N GLU A 408 -8.10 -0.95 18.48
CA GLU A 408 -8.80 -0.19 19.52
C GLU A 408 -10.20 -0.81 19.72
N HIS A 409 -10.55 -1.14 20.97
CA HIS A 409 -11.77 -1.89 21.31
C HIS A 409 -13.02 -1.23 20.72
N ARG A 410 -13.80 -1.98 19.93
CA ARG A 410 -15.03 -1.50 19.27
C ARG A 410 -16.28 -1.53 20.16
N SER A 411 -16.12 -1.92 21.41
CA SER A 411 -17.24 -2.12 22.33
C SER A 411 -17.04 -1.39 23.65
N SER A 412 -18.16 -0.92 24.21
CA SER A 412 -18.20 -0.15 25.45
C SER A 412 -19.34 -0.63 26.34
N ASN A 413 -19.20 -0.44 27.65
CA ASN A 413 -20.31 -0.63 28.60
C ASN A 413 -21.01 0.69 28.95
N VAL A 414 -20.47 1.81 28.46
CA VAL A 414 -21.05 3.14 28.69
C VAL A 414 -22.28 3.30 27.80
N ARG A 415 -23.41 3.66 28.41
CA ARG A 415 -24.66 3.97 27.70
C ARG A 415 -24.79 5.49 27.59
N LEU A 416 -24.62 6.02 26.40
CA LEU A 416 -24.77 7.44 26.09
C LEU A 416 -26.25 7.85 26.03
N ASP A 417 -26.56 9.02 26.57
CA ASP A 417 -27.90 9.62 26.47
C ASP A 417 -28.28 9.88 25.01
N GLY A 418 -29.55 9.65 24.67
CA GLY A 418 -30.06 9.82 23.29
C GLY A 418 -29.78 8.66 22.35
N PHE A 419 -29.08 7.61 22.80
CA PHE A 419 -28.90 6.35 22.05
C PHE A 419 -29.94 5.31 22.49
N LYS A 420 -30.44 4.53 21.54
CA LYS A 420 -31.38 3.44 21.74
C LYS A 420 -30.67 2.09 21.61
N GLN A 421 -30.98 1.16 22.50
CA GLN A 421 -30.47 -0.20 22.43
C GLN A 421 -31.27 -0.98 21.38
N VAL A 422 -30.56 -1.63 20.45
CA VAL A 422 -31.11 -2.42 19.36
C VAL A 422 -30.28 -3.68 19.16
N SER A 423 -30.92 -4.76 18.70
CA SER A 423 -30.24 -5.99 18.32
C SER A 423 -30.12 -6.05 16.80
N ILE A 424 -28.89 -6.14 16.29
CA ILE A 424 -28.59 -6.22 14.85
C ILE A 424 -27.64 -7.38 14.62
N ASP A 425 -28.02 -8.36 13.81
CA ASP A 425 -27.17 -9.51 13.47
C ASP A 425 -26.52 -10.19 14.70
N GLU A 426 -27.32 -10.44 15.76
CA GLU A 426 -26.89 -11.02 17.05
C GLU A 426 -25.89 -10.18 17.88
N LYS A 427 -25.78 -8.88 17.55
CA LYS A 427 -25.01 -7.89 18.29
C LYS A 427 -25.95 -6.92 18.99
N GLU A 428 -25.67 -6.70 20.27
CA GLU A 428 -26.32 -5.65 21.06
C GLU A 428 -25.61 -4.32 20.78
N MET A 429 -26.33 -3.38 20.17
CA MET A 429 -25.80 -2.10 19.74
C MET A 429 -26.58 -0.95 20.36
N MET A 430 -25.90 0.17 20.55
CA MET A 430 -26.50 1.45 20.90
C MET A 430 -26.50 2.32 19.65
N VAL A 431 -27.64 2.86 19.23
CA VAL A 431 -27.79 3.64 17.99
C VAL A 431 -28.49 4.97 18.28
N SER A 432 -27.95 6.08 17.78
CA SER A 432 -28.55 7.41 17.96
C SER A 432 -29.71 7.65 16.99
N GLU A 433 -30.55 8.63 17.32
CA GLU A 433 -31.33 9.32 16.28
C GLU A 433 -30.42 10.08 15.30
N LEU A 434 -30.98 10.64 14.23
CA LEU A 434 -30.24 11.52 13.31
C LEU A 434 -29.61 12.67 14.09
N ILE A 435 -28.33 12.94 13.81
CA ILE A 435 -27.63 14.09 14.38
C ILE A 435 -28.30 15.38 13.91
N THR A 436 -28.61 16.27 14.86
CA THR A 436 -29.42 17.46 14.59
C THR A 436 -28.56 18.65 14.13
N ILE A 437 -29.21 19.66 13.54
CA ILE A 437 -28.56 20.94 13.23
C ILE A 437 -27.97 21.58 14.49
N GLY A 438 -28.67 21.47 15.63
CA GLY A 438 -28.18 21.93 16.93
C GLY A 438 -26.88 21.25 17.36
N ASP A 439 -26.80 19.92 17.20
CA ASP A 439 -25.60 19.15 17.51
C ASP A 439 -24.42 19.55 16.62
N LEU A 440 -24.67 19.74 15.32
CA LEU A 440 -23.66 20.20 14.36
C LEU A 440 -23.13 21.59 14.72
N ILE A 441 -24.02 22.53 15.10
CA ILE A 441 -23.63 23.87 15.53
C ILE A 441 -22.74 23.79 16.78
N ASN A 442 -23.09 22.94 17.75
CA ASN A 442 -22.27 22.78 18.96
C ASN A 442 -20.89 22.20 18.63
N PHE A 443 -20.83 21.15 17.82
CA PHE A 443 -19.58 20.56 17.35
C PHE A 443 -18.67 21.59 16.67
N LEU A 444 -19.19 22.38 15.73
CA LEU A 444 -18.38 23.38 15.01
C LEU A 444 -17.87 24.49 15.93
N LYS A 445 -18.65 24.84 16.96
CA LYS A 445 -18.26 25.82 17.97
C LYS A 445 -17.16 25.30 18.88
N GLU A 446 -17.28 24.07 19.38
CA GLU A 446 -16.30 23.47 20.29
C GLU A 446 -15.02 23.00 19.56
N ASN A 447 -15.14 22.55 18.31
CA ASN A 447 -14.02 22.15 17.47
C ASN A 447 -13.61 23.28 16.49
N ALA A 448 -13.31 24.45 17.05
CA ALA A 448 -13.03 25.66 16.27
C ALA A 448 -11.82 25.53 15.32
N GLU A 449 -10.84 24.65 15.61
CA GLU A 449 -9.73 24.40 14.69
C GLU A 449 -10.20 23.66 13.43
N TYR A 450 -11.06 22.65 13.57
CA TYR A 450 -11.66 21.95 12.45
C TYR A 450 -12.52 22.93 11.63
N SER A 451 -13.43 23.65 12.29
CA SER A 451 -14.34 24.60 11.64
C SER A 451 -13.60 25.63 10.76
N LYS A 452 -12.46 26.16 11.21
CA LYS A 452 -11.65 27.14 10.45
C LYS A 452 -10.97 26.56 9.21
N ASN A 453 -10.65 25.27 9.20
CA ASN A 453 -9.87 24.63 8.13
C ASN A 453 -10.71 23.70 7.26
N ARG A 454 -11.99 23.57 7.57
CA ARG A 454 -12.95 22.69 6.89
C ARG A 454 -12.97 22.95 5.38
N GLN A 455 -13.10 21.87 4.61
CA GLN A 455 -13.26 21.88 3.15
C GLN A 455 -14.61 21.26 2.76
N GLY A 456 -15.01 21.40 1.50
CA GLY A 456 -16.28 20.87 0.95
C GLY A 456 -17.44 21.85 1.02
N ASP A 457 -18.63 21.39 0.65
CA ASP A 457 -19.86 22.21 0.54
C ASP A 457 -20.11 23.11 1.75
N SER A 458 -20.62 24.32 1.53
CA SER A 458 -21.02 25.24 2.60
C SER A 458 -22.16 24.67 3.46
N LEU A 459 -21.92 24.52 4.77
CA LEU A 459 -22.90 23.94 5.69
C LEU A 459 -24.04 24.90 6.08
N ALA A 460 -23.77 26.21 6.15
CA ALA A 460 -24.74 27.16 6.67
C ALA A 460 -26.03 27.25 5.81
N PRO A 461 -25.97 27.34 4.47
CA PRO A 461 -27.19 27.42 3.66
C PRO A 461 -28.04 26.15 3.70
N ILE A 462 -27.40 24.97 3.74
CA ILE A 462 -28.09 23.68 3.78
C ILE A 462 -28.60 23.29 5.18
N ASN A 463 -28.16 23.96 6.24
CA ASN A 463 -28.62 23.74 7.62
C ASN A 463 -29.26 25.02 8.20
N SER A 464 -30.00 25.75 7.37
CA SER A 464 -30.54 27.08 7.70
C SER A 464 -31.95 27.04 8.30
N GLU A 465 -32.49 25.83 8.54
CA GLU A 465 -33.77 25.60 9.19
C GLU A 465 -33.90 26.38 10.50
N SER A 466 -35.07 26.99 10.71
CA SER A 466 -35.37 27.64 11.99
C SER A 466 -35.52 26.63 13.13
N ASP A 467 -35.98 25.43 12.79
CA ASP A 467 -36.04 24.30 13.71
C ASP A 467 -34.70 23.56 13.70
N ILE A 468 -33.89 23.82 14.72
CA ILE A 468 -32.56 23.22 14.87
C ILE A 468 -32.60 21.75 15.33
N THR A 469 -33.79 21.21 15.65
CA THR A 469 -33.98 19.80 16.00
C THR A 469 -34.07 18.89 14.78
N LEU A 470 -34.20 19.49 13.58
CA LEU A 470 -34.17 18.76 12.32
C LEU A 470 -32.77 18.17 12.04
N PRO A 471 -32.69 17.09 11.25
CA PRO A 471 -31.42 16.47 10.90
C PRO A 471 -30.46 17.42 10.18
N ALA A 472 -29.20 17.40 10.61
CA ALA A 472 -28.13 18.09 9.93
C ALA A 472 -27.78 17.40 8.60
N SER A 473 -27.42 18.21 7.60
CA SER A 473 -26.83 17.77 6.34
C SER A 473 -25.35 18.14 6.32
N CYS A 474 -24.49 17.17 6.04
CA CYS A 474 -23.04 17.35 6.11
C CYS A 474 -22.29 16.46 5.11
N THR A 475 -21.02 16.79 4.86
CA THR A 475 -20.14 15.95 4.03
C THR A 475 -19.68 14.72 4.82
N PHE A 476 -19.13 13.70 4.16
CA PHE A 476 -18.59 12.54 4.86
C PHE A 476 -17.43 12.92 5.80
N PHE A 477 -16.61 13.90 5.41
CA PHE A 477 -15.49 14.35 6.23
C PHE A 477 -15.94 15.10 7.49
N ASP A 478 -17.09 15.79 7.44
CA ASP A 478 -17.74 16.35 8.62
C ASP A 478 -18.17 15.25 9.60
N VAL A 479 -18.77 14.18 9.08
CA VAL A 479 -19.18 13.01 9.87
C VAL A 479 -17.98 12.40 10.60
N LEU A 480 -16.88 12.17 9.88
CA LEU A 480 -15.65 11.62 10.49
C LEU A 480 -15.08 12.55 11.56
N ALA A 481 -15.00 13.85 11.30
CA ALA A 481 -14.51 14.82 12.29
C ALA A 481 -15.43 14.91 13.52
N TYR A 482 -16.75 14.85 13.32
CA TYR A 482 -17.75 14.84 14.38
C TYR A 482 -17.57 13.61 15.28
N ILE A 483 -17.44 12.42 14.68
CA ILE A 483 -17.22 11.17 15.41
C ILE A 483 -15.96 11.29 16.26
N ASN A 484 -14.82 11.64 15.66
CA ASN A 484 -13.55 11.75 16.38
C ASN A 484 -13.63 12.75 17.56
N TRP A 485 -14.31 13.88 17.37
CA TRP A 485 -14.53 14.84 18.45
C TRP A 485 -15.39 14.24 19.57
N LEU A 486 -16.51 13.60 19.24
CA LEU A 486 -17.42 13.05 20.24
C LEU A 486 -16.81 11.85 20.99
N GLU A 487 -16.01 11.01 20.30
CA GLU A 487 -15.22 9.95 20.93
C GLU A 487 -14.27 10.52 21.99
N LYS A 488 -13.60 11.64 21.72
CA LYS A 488 -12.72 12.30 22.69
C LYS A 488 -13.47 12.87 23.88
N GLN A 489 -14.71 13.33 23.70
CA GLN A 489 -15.54 13.84 24.81
C GLN A 489 -16.08 12.71 25.68
N THR A 490 -16.48 11.59 25.07
CA THR A 490 -17.25 10.53 25.74
C THR A 490 -16.39 9.33 26.16
N GLY A 491 -15.25 9.10 25.50
CA GLY A 491 -14.45 7.89 25.65
C GLY A 491 -15.10 6.63 25.05
N VAL A 492 -16.17 6.77 24.25
CA VAL A 492 -16.89 5.66 23.61
C VAL A 492 -16.42 5.50 22.16
N PRO A 493 -16.20 4.26 21.66
CA PRO A 493 -15.73 3.99 20.29
C PRO A 493 -16.89 4.11 19.28
N LEU A 494 -17.19 5.34 18.89
CA LEU A 494 -18.31 5.67 18.02
C LEU A 494 -17.99 5.45 16.55
N ARG A 495 -18.99 5.05 15.77
CA ARG A 495 -18.94 4.96 14.31
C ARG A 495 -20.33 5.20 13.72
N ILE A 496 -20.45 5.17 12.40
CA ILE A 496 -21.75 5.08 11.71
C ILE A 496 -22.08 3.61 11.38
N LEU A 497 -23.34 3.36 10.99
CA LEU A 497 -23.83 2.03 10.61
C LEU A 497 -23.19 1.55 9.30
N SER A 498 -22.89 0.26 9.20
CA SER A 498 -22.58 -0.37 7.91
C SER A 498 -23.83 -0.47 7.02
N TYR A 499 -23.64 -0.76 5.74
CA TYR A 499 -24.75 -1.03 4.84
C TYR A 499 -25.66 -2.17 5.32
N SER A 500 -25.07 -3.27 5.80
CA SER A 500 -25.85 -4.41 6.32
C SER A 500 -26.64 -4.03 7.57
N GLU A 501 -26.01 -3.33 8.51
CA GLU A 501 -26.63 -2.91 9.76
C GLU A 501 -27.77 -1.90 9.52
N TYR A 502 -27.56 -0.94 8.60
CA TYR A 502 -28.60 0.02 8.22
C TYR A 502 -29.81 -0.70 7.62
N LYS A 503 -29.58 -1.66 6.71
CA LYS A 503 -30.66 -2.40 6.06
C LYS A 503 -31.45 -3.24 7.07
N SER A 504 -30.76 -3.93 7.98
CA SER A 504 -31.39 -4.68 9.06
C SER A 504 -32.23 -3.78 9.98
N LEU A 505 -31.75 -2.57 10.31
CA LEU A 505 -32.48 -1.61 11.13
C LEU A 505 -33.65 -0.92 10.43
N ARG A 506 -33.52 -0.60 9.15
CA ARG A 506 -34.54 0.14 8.40
C ARG A 506 -35.75 -0.74 8.04
N GLY A 507 -35.59 -2.06 8.05
CA GLY A 507 -36.65 -3.03 7.78
C GLY A 507 -37.12 -3.03 6.32
N GLU A 508 -38.27 -3.65 6.07
CA GLU A 508 -38.83 -3.85 4.71
C GLU A 508 -39.85 -2.76 4.30
N ASN A 509 -40.23 -1.87 5.21
CA ASN A 509 -41.20 -0.80 4.98
C ASN A 509 -40.56 0.41 4.29
N TRP A 510 -40.05 0.21 3.07
CA TRP A 510 -39.46 1.26 2.23
C TRP A 510 -40.34 1.56 1.01
N SER A 511 -40.31 2.82 0.59
CA SER A 511 -41.12 3.38 -0.49
C SER A 511 -40.52 3.07 -1.87
N GLU A 512 -41.35 2.94 -2.91
CA GLU A 512 -40.84 2.79 -4.28
C GLU A 512 -39.94 3.97 -4.68
N PRO A 513 -38.85 3.72 -5.46
CA PRO A 513 -37.99 4.79 -5.92
C PRO A 513 -38.75 5.76 -6.84
N LYS A 514 -38.91 7.02 -6.41
CA LYS A 514 -39.51 8.08 -7.24
C LYS A 514 -38.49 8.59 -8.25
N ARG A 515 -38.47 8.01 -9.45
CA ARG A 515 -37.58 8.43 -10.55
C ARG A 515 -38.13 9.70 -11.22
N GLY A 516 -37.50 10.86 -10.99
CA GLY A 516 -37.90 12.16 -11.55
C GLY A 516 -36.99 13.31 -11.11
N GLN A 517 -37.14 14.50 -11.73
CA GLN A 517 -36.38 15.71 -11.36
C GLN A 517 -37.00 16.49 -10.18
N ASP A 518 -38.19 16.10 -9.74
CA ASP A 518 -38.93 16.80 -8.69
C ASP A 518 -38.40 16.39 -7.31
N SER A 519 -37.44 17.16 -6.80
CA SER A 519 -37.03 17.08 -5.39
C SER A 519 -38.19 17.48 -4.49
N ASP A 520 -38.41 16.74 -3.40
CA ASP A 520 -39.31 17.16 -2.33
C ASP A 520 -38.67 18.23 -1.41
N MET A 521 -37.39 18.56 -1.64
CA MET A 521 -36.68 19.65 -0.98
C MET A 521 -36.87 20.96 -1.77
N THR A 522 -36.95 22.08 -1.06
CA THR A 522 -37.16 23.40 -1.68
C THR A 522 -35.88 24.22 -1.68
N PHE A 523 -35.43 24.68 -2.84
CA PHE A 523 -34.40 25.70 -2.93
C PHE A 523 -34.99 27.08 -2.68
N ILE A 524 -34.30 27.89 -1.89
CA ILE A 524 -34.67 29.27 -1.58
C ILE A 524 -33.46 30.17 -1.78
N SER A 525 -33.62 31.24 -2.55
CA SER A 525 -32.59 32.26 -2.73
C SER A 525 -32.32 33.04 -1.44
N THR A 526 -31.23 33.80 -1.42
CA THR A 526 -30.91 34.71 -0.30
C THR A 526 -31.92 35.86 -0.17
N SER A 527 -32.68 36.17 -1.22
CA SER A 527 -33.79 37.13 -1.20
C SER A 527 -35.13 36.53 -0.75
N GLY A 528 -35.18 35.20 -0.54
CA GLY A 528 -36.39 34.48 -0.11
C GLY A 528 -37.26 33.93 -1.24
N GLU A 529 -36.83 34.06 -2.49
CA GLU A 529 -37.51 33.49 -3.65
C GLU A 529 -37.38 31.95 -3.65
N LYS A 530 -38.49 31.24 -3.86
CA LYS A 530 -38.51 29.78 -3.92
C LYS A 530 -38.40 29.32 -5.36
N TYR A 531 -37.62 28.27 -5.59
CA TYR A 531 -37.59 27.60 -6.88
C TYR A 531 -38.57 26.43 -6.89
N ASP A 532 -39.38 26.33 -7.95
CA ASP A 532 -40.36 25.25 -8.13
C ASP A 532 -39.70 23.89 -8.39
N SER A 533 -38.45 23.89 -8.88
CA SER A 533 -37.64 22.72 -9.18
C SER A 533 -36.17 22.95 -8.81
N HIS A 534 -35.25 22.09 -9.29
CA HIS A 534 -33.83 22.40 -9.24
C HIS A 534 -33.55 23.77 -9.89
N PRO A 535 -32.74 24.63 -9.27
CA PRO A 535 -32.44 25.96 -9.82
C PRO A 535 -31.75 25.85 -11.20
N PRO A 536 -31.93 26.86 -12.07
CA PRO A 536 -31.25 26.90 -13.36
C PRO A 536 -29.73 27.02 -13.18
N TYR A 537 -28.98 26.78 -14.27
CA TYR A 537 -27.54 26.97 -14.25
C TYR A 537 -27.18 28.41 -13.84
N MET A 538 -26.33 28.55 -12.82
CA MET A 538 -25.88 29.82 -12.26
C MET A 538 -24.42 29.73 -11.82
N ALA A 539 -23.80 30.86 -11.46
CA ALA A 539 -22.43 30.85 -10.97
C ALA A 539 -22.32 30.06 -9.66
N GLN A 540 -21.18 29.39 -9.45
CA GLN A 540 -20.97 28.53 -8.28
C GLN A 540 -21.26 29.26 -6.96
N ASN A 541 -20.77 30.49 -6.82
CA ASN A 541 -20.99 31.29 -5.62
C ASN A 541 -22.48 31.61 -5.38
N ASP A 542 -23.27 31.80 -6.44
CA ASP A 542 -24.71 32.04 -6.31
C ASP A 542 -25.42 30.75 -5.86
N PHE A 543 -25.07 29.62 -6.48
CA PHE A 543 -25.60 28.31 -6.10
C PHE A 543 -25.25 27.95 -4.65
N ASP A 544 -24.00 28.17 -4.24
CA ASP A 544 -23.50 27.86 -2.90
C ASP A 544 -24.29 28.60 -1.82
N ASN A 545 -24.74 29.83 -2.10
CA ASN A 545 -25.53 30.65 -1.18
C ASN A 545 -27.02 30.28 -1.12
N LEU A 546 -27.54 29.46 -2.03
CA LEU A 546 -28.93 29.02 -1.96
C LEU A 546 -29.20 28.18 -0.70
N HIS A 547 -30.32 28.42 -0.05
CA HIS A 547 -30.82 27.57 1.01
C HIS A 547 -31.52 26.34 0.41
N LEU A 548 -31.33 25.15 0.99
CA LEU A 548 -32.09 23.95 0.65
C LEU A 548 -32.86 23.51 1.89
N ARG A 549 -34.20 23.45 1.80
CA ARG A 549 -35.09 23.24 2.95
C ARG A 549 -35.86 21.93 2.85
N PHE A 550 -36.09 21.29 4.00
CA PHE A 550 -36.98 20.14 4.09
C PHE A 550 -38.43 20.48 3.71
N PRO A 551 -39.21 19.51 3.19
CA PRO A 551 -40.64 19.69 2.98
C PRO A 551 -41.37 19.95 4.32
N LYS A 552 -42.52 20.63 4.22
CA LYS A 552 -43.42 20.86 5.36
C LYS A 552 -44.81 20.31 5.03
N PRO A 553 -45.31 19.29 5.75
CA PRO A 553 -44.67 18.57 6.85
C PRO A 553 -43.53 17.63 6.38
N LEU A 554 -42.57 17.34 7.28
CA LEU A 554 -41.54 16.33 7.05
C LEU A 554 -42.06 14.96 7.51
N HIS A 555 -42.18 14.02 6.59
CA HIS A 555 -42.68 12.68 6.86
C HIS A 555 -41.56 11.78 7.41
N ASN A 556 -41.88 11.03 8.45
CA ASN A 556 -40.98 10.06 9.07
C ASN A 556 -41.68 8.71 9.22
N ILE A 557 -40.90 7.64 9.16
CA ILE A 557 -41.30 6.28 9.46
C ILE A 557 -40.56 5.84 10.73
N GLU A 558 -41.24 5.15 11.63
CA GLU A 558 -40.62 4.58 12.83
C GLU A 558 -40.41 3.08 12.64
N GLU A 559 -39.15 2.64 12.74
CA GLU A 559 -38.75 1.24 12.59
C GLU A 559 -37.70 0.88 13.63
N ASN A 560 -37.83 -0.29 14.26
CA ASN A 560 -36.95 -0.74 15.34
C ASN A 560 -36.70 0.32 16.43
N GLY A 561 -37.74 1.11 16.71
CA GLY A 561 -37.72 2.20 17.66
C GLY A 561 -36.90 3.42 17.23
N LEU A 562 -36.48 3.56 15.97
CA LEU A 562 -35.76 4.72 15.41
C LEU A 562 -36.62 5.42 14.35
N ARG A 563 -36.49 6.75 14.24
CA ARG A 563 -37.25 7.54 13.24
C ARG A 563 -36.42 7.80 12.00
N PHE A 564 -36.86 7.31 10.84
CA PHE A 564 -36.25 7.51 9.53
C PHE A 564 -37.03 8.52 8.71
N ILE A 565 -36.36 9.34 7.89
CA ILE A 565 -37.05 10.28 7.01
C ILE A 565 -37.56 9.51 5.78
N ASP A 566 -38.86 9.57 5.51
CA ASP A 566 -39.45 8.99 4.30
C ASP A 566 -39.35 9.96 3.12
N SER A 567 -38.12 10.19 2.67
CA SER A 567 -37.82 10.99 1.48
C SER A 567 -36.79 10.30 0.60
N ASN A 568 -37.03 10.31 -0.71
CA ASN A 568 -36.03 9.88 -1.67
C ASN A 568 -34.88 10.90 -1.75
N PHE A 569 -35.07 12.17 -1.38
CA PHE A 569 -34.03 13.22 -1.44
C PHE A 569 -33.32 13.44 -0.11
N PHE A 570 -33.58 12.59 0.87
CA PHE A 570 -32.76 12.46 2.08
C PHE A 570 -31.94 11.17 2.05
N CYS A 571 -30.64 11.32 2.28
CA CYS A 571 -29.70 10.23 2.41
C CYS A 571 -29.11 10.15 3.81
N GLU A 572 -28.58 8.98 4.16
CA GLU A 572 -27.71 8.80 5.31
C GLU A 572 -26.34 8.28 4.88
N TRP A 573 -25.28 8.78 5.54
CA TRP A 573 -23.92 8.26 5.38
C TRP A 573 -23.78 6.89 6.06
N LEU A 574 -23.11 5.97 5.37
CA LEU A 574 -22.78 4.63 5.83
C LEU A 574 -21.27 4.45 6.01
N LEU A 575 -20.89 3.45 6.80
CA LEU A 575 -19.52 3.16 7.23
C LEU A 575 -18.55 3.03 6.05
N GLU A 576 -19.04 2.49 4.94
CA GLU A 576 -18.31 2.29 3.69
C GLU A 576 -18.02 3.62 2.94
N GLY A 577 -18.44 4.77 3.50
CA GLY A 577 -18.26 6.08 2.88
C GLY A 577 -19.19 6.33 1.71
N VAL A 578 -20.36 5.66 1.73
CA VAL A 578 -21.41 5.78 0.71
C VAL A 578 -22.70 6.32 1.30
N GLN A 579 -23.58 6.87 0.45
CA GLN A 579 -24.91 7.29 0.86
C GLN A 579 -25.98 6.25 0.50
N ILE A 580 -26.97 6.10 1.38
CA ILE A 580 -28.21 5.35 1.12
C ILE A 580 -29.42 6.28 1.23
N ARG A 581 -30.34 6.21 0.27
CA ARG A 581 -31.61 6.96 0.32
C ARG A 581 -32.54 6.34 1.36
N SER A 582 -32.98 7.14 2.32
CA SER A 582 -33.70 6.65 3.50
C SER A 582 -35.09 6.08 3.18
N ALA A 583 -35.76 6.61 2.15
CA ALA A 583 -37.06 6.10 1.71
C ALA A 583 -36.99 4.78 0.94
N SER A 584 -36.07 4.63 -0.02
CA SER A 584 -36.09 3.52 -1.00
C SER A 584 -34.94 2.52 -0.88
N LEU A 585 -34.00 2.74 0.05
CA LEU A 585 -32.79 1.93 0.22
C LEU A 585 -31.91 1.82 -1.02
N THR A 586 -32.08 2.74 -1.97
CA THR A 586 -31.28 2.83 -3.19
C THR A 586 -30.05 3.71 -2.98
N SER A 587 -29.12 3.64 -3.94
CA SER A 587 -27.89 4.41 -3.92
C SER A 587 -28.13 5.91 -4.07
N PHE A 588 -27.07 6.71 -3.91
CA PHE A 588 -27.11 8.15 -4.17
C PHE A 588 -27.71 8.47 -5.56
N TYR A 589 -27.49 7.62 -6.56
CA TYR A 589 -28.03 7.76 -7.92
C TYR A 589 -29.29 6.93 -8.21
N MET A 590 -30.02 6.48 -7.17
CA MET A 590 -31.25 5.68 -7.27
C MET A 590 -31.08 4.32 -7.95
N GLY A 591 -29.90 3.70 -7.80
CA GLY A 591 -29.65 2.33 -8.27
C GLY A 591 -29.53 1.32 -7.12
N ASP A 592 -29.68 0.04 -7.41
CA ASP A 592 -29.68 -1.03 -6.39
C ASP A 592 -28.28 -1.31 -5.81
N TYR A 593 -27.22 -0.89 -6.51
CA TYR A 593 -25.83 -1.13 -6.13
C TYR A 593 -25.28 -0.04 -5.19
N VAL A 594 -25.84 0.09 -3.99
CA VAL A 594 -25.46 1.12 -2.99
C VAL A 594 -23.95 1.21 -2.77
N LEU A 595 -23.29 0.07 -2.53
CA LEU A 595 -21.85 0.01 -2.26
C LEU A 595 -20.96 0.40 -3.45
N ARG A 596 -21.51 0.47 -4.67
CA ARG A 596 -20.75 0.79 -5.89
C ARG A 596 -21.09 2.16 -6.47
N ALA A 597 -22.19 2.78 -6.05
CA ALA A 597 -22.76 3.97 -6.69
C ALA A 597 -22.99 5.11 -5.68
N SER A 598 -21.90 5.66 -5.16
CA SER A 598 -21.90 6.77 -4.19
C SER A 598 -21.76 8.15 -4.85
N GLY A 599 -22.35 9.17 -4.22
CA GLY A 599 -22.03 10.57 -4.51
C GLY A 599 -20.65 10.96 -3.97
N PRO A 600 -20.13 12.16 -4.32
CA PRO A 600 -18.87 12.68 -3.78
C PRO A 600 -18.90 12.80 -2.25
N GLN A 601 -17.80 12.42 -1.60
CA GLN A 601 -17.66 12.45 -0.12
C GLN A 601 -17.51 13.85 0.47
N ASP A 602 -17.09 14.81 -0.34
CA ASP A 602 -16.99 16.23 -0.04
C ASP A 602 -18.28 17.02 -0.33
N SER A 603 -19.35 16.34 -0.72
CA SER A 603 -20.66 16.94 -0.94
C SER A 603 -21.69 16.54 0.10
N THR A 604 -22.57 17.49 0.40
CA THR A 604 -23.79 17.31 1.20
C THR A 604 -24.96 16.70 0.41
N GLY A 605 -24.82 16.60 -0.92
CA GLY A 605 -25.88 16.22 -1.85
C GLY A 605 -26.67 17.41 -2.41
N LYS A 606 -26.37 18.64 -1.98
CA LYS A 606 -27.11 19.86 -2.37
C LYS A 606 -27.25 20.02 -3.89
N TYR A 607 -26.22 19.72 -4.66
CA TYR A 607 -26.21 19.82 -6.13
C TYR A 607 -27.19 18.87 -6.84
N LYS A 608 -27.80 17.92 -6.12
CA LYS A 608 -28.89 17.07 -6.58
C LYS A 608 -30.23 17.41 -5.92
N GLY A 609 -30.31 18.54 -5.22
CA GLY A 609 -31.46 18.88 -4.39
C GLY A 609 -31.66 17.92 -3.23
N MET A 610 -30.58 17.37 -2.67
CA MET A 610 -30.62 16.37 -1.61
C MET A 610 -29.94 16.86 -0.33
N LYS A 611 -30.33 16.27 0.80
CA LYS A 611 -29.66 16.41 2.09
C LYS A 611 -29.11 15.06 2.54
N THR A 612 -27.95 15.05 3.19
CA THR A 612 -27.30 13.82 3.67
C THR A 612 -26.96 13.93 5.14
N GLY A 613 -27.70 13.21 5.99
CA GLY A 613 -27.46 13.12 7.42
C GLY A 613 -26.68 11.87 7.82
N PHE A 614 -26.62 11.58 9.12
CA PHE A 614 -25.97 10.39 9.65
C PHE A 614 -26.46 10.08 11.07
N ARG A 615 -26.22 8.83 11.50
CA ARG A 615 -26.44 8.34 12.86
C ARG A 615 -25.17 7.71 13.40
N LEU A 616 -25.04 7.72 14.71
CA LEU A 616 -23.94 7.10 15.40
C LEU A 616 -24.37 5.77 16.01
N CYS A 617 -23.42 4.85 16.11
CA CYS A 617 -23.60 3.58 16.78
C CYS A 617 -22.31 3.07 17.42
N TYR A 618 -22.46 2.16 18.37
CA TYR A 618 -21.37 1.39 18.99
C TYR A 618 -21.92 0.09 19.57
N GLU A 619 -21.04 -0.91 19.73
CA GLU A 619 -21.41 -2.22 20.27
C GLU A 619 -21.29 -2.23 21.81
N LEU A 620 -22.22 -2.91 22.49
CA LEU A 620 -22.09 -3.18 23.93
C LEU A 620 -21.18 -4.39 24.14
N LYS A 621 -20.31 -4.39 25.16
CA LYS A 621 -19.52 -5.60 25.44
C LYS A 621 -20.47 -6.74 25.82
N LYS A 622 -20.31 -7.90 25.18
CA LYS A 622 -20.96 -9.13 25.65
C LYS A 622 -20.44 -9.42 27.06
N HIS A 623 -21.38 -9.58 28.00
CA HIS A 623 -21.10 -9.90 29.41
C HIS A 623 -20.50 -11.28 29.56
#